data_AF-A0A415D8M5-F1
#
_entry.id   AF-A0A415D8M5-F1
#
_cell.length_a   1.000
_cell.length_b   1.000
_cell.length_c   1.000
_cell.angle_alpha   90.00
_cell.angle_beta   90.00
_cell.angle_gamma   90.00
#
_symmetry.space_group_name_H-M   'P 1'
#
loop_
_entity.id
_entity.type
_entity.pdbx_description
1 polymer ?
#
loop_
_entity_poly.entity_id
_entity_poly.type
_entity_poly.pdbx_seq_one_letter_code
_entity_poly.pdbx_strand_id
1 'polypeptide(L)' 'MKRSTDRRWSPAEIWQNQKEHYARMVEHPPDRKASADFHRPAYPNYTVEDALKKWGVDTRKGVDAGGAEH' A
#
# COMPACT_ATOMS: atom_id res chain seq x y z
N MET A 1 -14.37 -6.19 40.29
CA MET A 1 -13.49 -5.35 39.44
C MET A 1 -14.20 -5.09 38.11
N LYS A 2 -14.58 -3.84 37.81
CA LYS A 2 -15.09 -3.48 36.47
C LYS A 2 -13.89 -3.39 35.53
N ARG A 3 -13.89 -4.14 34.43
CA ARG A 3 -12.82 -4.10 33.42
C ARG A 3 -12.87 -2.74 32.72
N SER A 4 -11.76 -2.02 32.65
CA SER A 4 -11.62 -0.70 32.03
C SER A 4 -11.70 -0.79 30.49
N THR A 5 -12.88 -1.10 29.97
CA THR A 5 -13.19 -1.04 28.53
C THR A 5 -13.48 0.39 28.07
N ASP A 6 -13.54 1.34 29.01
CA ASP A 6 -13.86 2.77 28.83
C ASP A 6 -12.97 3.52 27.82
N ARG A 7 -11.84 2.94 27.43
CA ARG A 7 -10.91 3.52 26.43
C ARG A 7 -10.86 2.75 25.11
N ARG A 8 -11.67 1.70 24.95
CA ARG A 8 -11.71 0.92 23.72
C ARG A 8 -12.81 1.48 22.83
N TRP A 9 -12.41 1.99 21.68
CA TRP A 9 -13.36 2.36 20.65
C TRP A 9 -14.13 1.14 20.19
N SER A 10 -15.44 1.31 20.00
CA SER A 10 -16.28 0.32 19.34
C SER A 10 -15.86 0.16 17.88
N PRO A 11 -16.14 -1.00 17.25
CA PRO A 11 -15.90 -1.19 15.82
C PRO A 11 -16.59 -0.13 14.95
N ALA A 12 -17.77 0.35 15.37
CA ALA A 12 -18.51 1.40 14.66
C ALA A 12 -17.79 2.76 14.70
N GLU A 13 -17.24 3.15 15.86
CA GLU A 13 -16.44 4.38 15.99
C GLU A 13 -15.15 4.30 15.16
N ILE A 14 -14.48 3.15 15.17
CA ILE A 14 -13.29 2.90 14.33
C ILE A 14 -13.64 3.04 12.84
N TRP A 15 -14.77 2.51 12.42
CA TRP A 15 -15.23 2.59 11.03
C TRP A 15 -15.57 4.03 10.62
N GLN A 16 -16.29 4.74 11.49
CA GLN A 16 -16.65 6.14 11.24
C GLN A 16 -15.40 7.03 11.16
N ASN A 17 -14.44 6.87 12.08
CA ASN A 17 -13.19 7.61 12.04
C ASN A 17 -12.39 7.33 10.76
N GLN A 18 -12.34 6.09 10.29
CA GLN A 18 -11.69 5.78 9.01
C GLN A 18 -12.37 6.49 7.83
N LYS A 19 -13.71 6.46 7.77
CA LYS A 19 -14.47 7.16 6.73
C LYS A 19 -14.19 8.66 6.74
N GLU A 20 -14.27 9.30 7.90
CA GLU A 20 -14.00 10.74 8.05
C GLU A 20 -12.56 11.09 7.72
N HIS A 21 -11.61 10.26 8.15
CA HIS A 21 -10.19 10.44 7.85
C HIS A 21 -9.94 10.46 6.34
N TYR A 22 -10.42 9.46 5.61
CA TYR A 22 -10.22 9.41 4.15
C TYR A 22 -10.99 10.50 3.42
N ALA A 23 -12.21 10.84 3.85
CA ALA A 23 -12.96 11.95 3.26
C ALA A 23 -12.19 13.28 3.38
N ARG A 24 -11.59 13.57 4.54
CA ARG A 24 -10.75 14.76 4.74
C ARG A 24 -9.49 14.74 3.89
N MET A 25 -8.88 13.58 3.64
CA MET A 25 -7.73 13.49 2.72
C MET A 25 -8.09 13.83 1.28
N VAL A 26 -9.32 13.53 0.83
CA VAL A 26 -9.80 13.89 -0.51
C VAL A 26 -9.91 15.41 -0.66
N GLU A 27 -10.37 16.11 0.37
CA GLU A 27 -10.48 17.58 0.37
C GLU A 27 -9.11 18.29 0.39
N HIS A 28 -8.07 17.61 0.85
CA HIS A 28 -6.71 18.13 0.94
C HIS A 28 -5.73 17.29 0.10
N PRO A 29 -5.78 17.43 -1.23
CA PRO A 29 -4.83 16.74 -2.10
C PRO A 29 -3.40 17.20 -1.76
N PRO A 30 -2.41 16.28 -1.84
CA PRO A 30 -1.02 16.63 -1.64
C PRO A 30 -0.58 17.66 -2.69
N ASP A 31 0.33 18.55 -2.29
CA ASP A 31 0.96 19.48 -3.22
C ASP A 31 1.59 18.73 -4.40
N ARG A 32 1.52 19.31 -5.60
CA ARG A 32 1.99 18.67 -6.84
C ARG A 32 3.47 18.29 -6.77
N LYS A 33 4.31 19.10 -6.14
CA LYS A 33 5.74 18.82 -5.94
C LYS A 33 5.93 17.70 -4.93
N ALA A 34 5.23 17.75 -3.81
CA ALA A 34 5.30 16.70 -2.80
C ALA A 34 4.88 15.33 -3.36
N SER A 35 3.83 15.29 -4.19
CA SER A 35 3.41 14.09 -4.91
C SER A 35 4.50 13.60 -5.88
N ALA A 36 5.09 14.50 -6.68
CA ALA A 36 6.15 14.14 -7.61
C ALA A 36 7.40 13.59 -6.89
N ASP A 37 7.79 14.20 -5.76
CA ASP A 37 8.92 13.75 -4.95
C ASP A 37 8.64 12.38 -4.31
N PHE A 38 7.41 12.12 -3.88
CA PHE A 38 7.02 10.81 -3.32
C PHE A 38 7.00 9.70 -4.37
N HIS A 39 6.55 9.98 -5.59
CA HIS A 39 6.55 9.02 -6.69
C HIS A 39 7.92 8.85 -7.35
N ARG A 40 8.94 9.62 -6.93
CA ARG A 40 10.28 9.51 -7.48
C ARG A 40 10.85 8.12 -7.18
N PRO A 41 11.28 7.37 -8.20
CA PRO A 41 11.90 6.07 -7.96
C PRO A 41 13.18 6.22 -7.13
N ALA A 42 13.45 5.24 -6.27
CA ALA A 42 14.70 5.21 -5.49
C ALA A 42 15.94 5.19 -6.40
N TYR A 43 15.84 4.48 -7.53
CA TYR A 43 16.88 4.42 -8.56
C TYR A 43 16.32 4.98 -9.87
N PRO A 44 16.83 6.12 -10.38
CA PRO A 44 16.30 6.74 -11.60
C PRO A 44 16.50 5.90 -12.86
N ASN A 45 17.59 5.12 -12.90
CA ASN A 45 18.05 4.42 -14.10
C ASN A 45 18.04 2.89 -13.94
N TYR A 46 17.41 2.38 -12.88
CA TYR A 46 17.39 0.95 -12.61
C TYR A 46 16.03 0.54 -12.09
N THR A 47 15.32 -0.21 -12.91
CA THR A 47 13.98 -0.69 -12.61
C THR A 47 14.03 -2.14 -12.10
N VAL A 48 12.93 -2.59 -11.51
CA VAL A 48 12.76 -4.01 -11.15
C VAL A 48 12.87 -4.89 -12.41
N GLU A 49 12.38 -4.42 -13.55
CA GLU A 49 12.47 -5.14 -14.82
C GLU A 49 13.92 -5.34 -15.27
N ASP A 50 14.79 -4.35 -15.08
CA ASP A 50 16.22 -4.46 -15.40
C ASP A 50 16.88 -5.55 -14.55
N ALA A 51 16.52 -5.64 -13.27
CA ALA A 51 17.00 -6.69 -12.37
C ALA A 51 16.52 -8.09 -12.81
N LEU A 52 15.24 -8.22 -13.13
CA LEU A 52 14.65 -9.48 -13.58
C LEU A 52 15.26 -9.95 -14.90
N LYS A 53 15.49 -9.03 -15.83
CA LYS A 53 16.18 -9.31 -17.10
C LYS A 53 17.62 -9.79 -16.86
N LYS A 54 18.36 -9.16 -15.94
CA LYS A 54 19.72 -9.57 -15.56
C LYS A 54 19.74 -11.00 -14.98
N TRP A 55 18.69 -11.39 -14.27
CA TRP A 55 18.55 -12.74 -13.70
C TRP A 55 17.93 -13.76 -14.64
N GLY A 56 17.62 -13.38 -15.89
CA GLY A 56 17.01 -14.28 -16.88
C GLY A 56 15.57 -14.67 -16.56
N VAL A 57 14.86 -13.88 -15.73
CA VAL A 57 13.45 -14.10 -15.42
C VAL A 57 12.59 -13.55 -16.58
N ASP A 58 11.83 -14.44 -17.22
CA ASP A 58 10.87 -14.04 -18.26
C ASP A 58 9.58 -13.54 -17.61
N THR A 59 9.39 -12.22 -17.60
CA THR A 59 8.20 -11.55 -17.06
C THR A 59 6.99 -11.59 -17.99
N ARG A 60 7.16 -12.04 -19.24
CA ARG A 60 6.08 -12.14 -20.24
C ARG A 60 5.44 -13.52 -20.23
N LYS A 61 6.19 -14.53 -19.80
CA LYS A 61 5.61 -15.83 -19.49
C LYS A 61 4.82 -15.69 -18.19
N GLY A 62 3.52 -15.99 -18.23
CA GLY A 62 2.73 -16.10 -17.01
C GLY A 62 3.41 -17.06 -16.04
N VAL A 63 3.35 -16.77 -14.74
CA VAL A 63 3.73 -17.74 -13.71
C VAL A 63 2.85 -18.96 -13.90
N ASP A 64 3.43 -20.08 -14.32
CA ASP A 64 2.77 -21.37 -14.23
C ASP A 64 2.51 -21.62 -12.74
N ALA A 65 1.26 -21.43 -12.31
CA ALA A 65 0.81 -21.75 -10.96
C ALA A 65 0.73 -23.28 -10.79
N GLY A 66 1.87 -23.95 -10.96
CA GLY A 66 2.04 -25.37 -10.80
C GLY A 66 2.36 -25.72 -9.35
N GLY A 67 1.31 -25.87 -8.54
CA GLY A 67 1.31 -26.80 -7.39
C GLY A 67 1.83 -26.25 -6.06
N ALA A 68 0.90 -26.11 -5.12
CA ALA A 68 1.10 -26.57 -3.74
C ALA A 68 -0.25 -27.05 -3.22
N GLU A 69 -0.62 -28.27 -3.63
CA GLU A 69 -1.55 -29.07 -2.85
C GLU A 69 -0.77 -29.57 -1.63
N HIS A 70 -1.19 -29.15 -0.43
CA HIS A 70 -0.83 -29.74 0.84
C HIS A 70 -1.98 -29.60 1.82
#